data_AF-A0A7S2ADN0-F1
#
_entry.id   AF-A0A7S2ADN0-F1
#
_cell.length_a   1.000
_cell.length_b   1.000
_cell.length_c   1.000
_cell.angle_alpha   90.00
_cell.angle_beta   90.00
_cell.angle_gamma   90.00
#
_symmetry.space_group_name_H-M   'P 1'
#
loop_
_entity.id
_entity.type
_entity.pdbx_description
1 polymer ?
#
loop_
_entity_poly.entity_id
_entity_poly.type
_entity_poly.pdbx_seq_one_letter_code
_entity_poly.pdbx_strand_id
1 'polypeptide(L)'
;PTDSSCCPTAQNHLPASFDPNNTRPDVYTCRKSPTVGLYCQDVADRAPGNSTRQGEPCTALTCPSFEWCLDLVDVPGLCLGSVCQDYRRCVAFATALIVVVSLGLALDFVELGILFCLRAVPKAKTSCNMGAASMKLLGLLFCLGGGIMEFAEAAIEKACFNQEGNYAADVTRSGTYAFLISVGLAAIGSLFLAPVSARWGNQL
;
A
#
# COMPACT_ATOMS: atom_id res chain seq x y z
N PRO A 1 -2.86 0.42 -26.06
CA PRO A 1 -2.67 0.75 -24.63
C PRO A 1 -3.30 2.11 -24.30
N THR A 2 -4.53 2.05 -23.79
CA THR A 2 -5.37 3.20 -23.39
C THR A 2 -5.09 3.57 -21.95
N ASP A 3 -3.85 3.92 -21.65
CA ASP A 3 -3.52 4.46 -20.33
C ASP A 3 -4.03 5.90 -20.26
N SER A 4 -4.96 6.20 -19.36
CA SER A 4 -5.51 7.56 -19.13
C SER A 4 -4.92 8.23 -17.89
N SER A 5 -3.82 7.70 -17.34
CA SER A 5 -3.17 8.29 -16.18
C SER A 5 -2.57 9.65 -16.52
N CYS A 6 -2.70 10.58 -15.60
CA CYS A 6 -2.06 11.91 -15.68
C CYS A 6 -0.61 11.90 -15.18
N CYS A 7 0.04 10.72 -15.10
CA CYS A 7 1.28 10.58 -14.35
C CYS A 7 2.50 10.27 -15.20
N PRO A 8 3.63 10.94 -14.92
CA PRO A 8 4.89 10.60 -15.54
C PRO A 8 5.28 9.18 -15.14
N THR A 9 5.48 8.29 -16.13
CA THR A 9 5.99 6.95 -15.87
C THR A 9 7.51 7.02 -15.71
N ALA A 10 8.04 6.66 -14.53
CA ALA A 10 9.50 6.63 -14.35
C ALA A 10 10.15 5.58 -15.27
N GLN A 11 11.32 5.92 -15.82
CA GLN A 11 12.05 5.10 -16.80
C GLN A 11 12.37 3.68 -16.29
N ASN A 12 12.51 3.53 -14.97
CA ASN A 12 12.83 2.29 -14.28
C ASN A 12 11.68 1.26 -14.35
N HIS A 13 10.45 1.73 -14.59
CA HIS A 13 9.26 0.91 -14.75
C HIS A 13 8.94 0.61 -16.22
N LEU A 14 9.75 1.10 -17.16
CA LEU A 14 9.60 0.79 -18.57
C LEU A 14 10.24 -0.58 -18.88
N PRO A 15 9.55 -1.47 -19.61
CA PRO A 15 10.11 -2.75 -20.01
C PRO A 15 11.35 -2.54 -20.92
N ALA A 16 12.30 -3.48 -20.89
CA ALA A 16 13.52 -3.39 -21.71
C ALA A 16 13.26 -3.32 -23.23
N SER A 17 12.06 -3.72 -23.68
CA SER A 17 11.55 -3.62 -25.04
C SER A 17 10.91 -2.26 -25.37
N PHE A 18 11.12 -1.23 -24.56
CA PHE A 18 10.57 0.11 -24.75
C PHE A 18 11.08 0.75 -26.06
N ASP A 19 10.20 0.84 -27.06
CA ASP A 19 10.45 1.58 -28.30
C ASP A 19 9.91 3.02 -28.18
N PRO A 20 10.79 4.04 -28.09
CA PRO A 20 10.40 5.43 -27.97
C PRO A 20 9.63 5.97 -29.19
N ASN A 21 9.67 5.31 -30.35
CA ASN A 21 8.95 5.77 -31.55
C ASN A 21 7.48 5.32 -31.58
N ASN A 22 7.16 4.22 -30.87
CA ASN A 22 5.81 3.66 -30.83
C ASN A 22 5.04 4.03 -29.55
N THR A 23 5.57 4.95 -28.76
CA THR A 23 4.95 5.38 -27.50
C THR A 23 4.07 6.62 -27.66
N ARG A 24 3.09 6.75 -26.77
CA ARG A 24 2.16 7.87 -26.69
C ARG A 24 2.95 9.14 -26.27
N PRO A 25 2.65 10.33 -26.83
CA PRO A 25 3.44 11.55 -26.59
C PRO A 25 3.47 11.94 -25.10
N ASP A 26 2.37 11.76 -24.40
CA ASP A 26 2.18 11.99 -22.96
C ASP A 26 3.05 11.14 -22.01
N VAL A 27 3.91 10.25 -22.54
CA VAL A 27 4.89 9.54 -21.73
C VAL A 27 6.07 10.46 -21.43
N TYR A 28 6.22 10.85 -20.18
CA TYR A 28 7.39 11.59 -19.72
C TYR A 28 8.60 10.67 -19.61
N THR A 29 9.71 11.08 -20.22
CA THR A 29 11.02 10.47 -19.98
C THR A 29 11.87 11.40 -19.15
N CYS A 30 12.33 10.91 -18.02
CA CYS A 30 13.15 11.70 -17.13
C CYS A 30 14.63 11.42 -17.35
N ARG A 31 15.41 12.49 -17.50
CA ARG A 31 16.86 12.43 -17.73
C ARG A 31 17.57 13.23 -16.65
N LYS A 32 18.79 12.82 -16.34
CA LYS A 32 19.69 13.59 -15.48
C LYS A 32 20.41 14.63 -16.34
N SER A 33 20.07 15.91 -16.19
CA SER A 33 20.79 17.03 -16.77
C SER A 33 21.90 17.50 -15.83
N PRO A 34 23.12 17.74 -16.33
CA PRO A 34 24.21 18.28 -15.52
C PRO A 34 23.98 19.72 -15.05
N THR A 35 23.01 20.44 -15.63
CA THR A 35 22.77 21.87 -15.38
C THR A 35 21.56 22.14 -14.49
N VAL A 36 20.51 21.32 -14.58
CA VAL A 36 19.23 21.50 -13.86
C VAL A 36 18.85 20.31 -12.97
N GLY A 37 19.66 19.25 -12.95
CA GLY A 37 19.37 18.03 -12.17
C GLY A 37 18.45 17.07 -12.94
N LEU A 38 17.70 16.25 -12.21
CA LEU A 38 16.78 15.28 -12.82
C LEU A 38 15.56 16.04 -13.36
N TYR A 39 15.33 15.98 -14.67
CA TYR A 39 14.24 16.70 -15.32
C TYR A 39 13.42 15.71 -16.17
N CYS A 40 12.10 15.82 -16.10
CA CYS A 40 11.18 15.01 -16.89
C CYS A 40 10.74 15.82 -18.11
N GLN A 41 11.00 15.28 -19.30
CA GLN A 41 10.54 15.88 -20.55
C GLN A 41 9.59 14.92 -21.26
N ASP A 42 8.58 15.50 -21.89
CA ASP A 42 7.72 14.80 -22.83
C ASP A 42 8.60 14.14 -23.93
N VAL A 43 8.21 12.95 -24.39
CA VAL A 43 8.91 12.27 -25.49
C VAL A 43 8.78 13.04 -26.80
N ALA A 44 7.70 13.80 -26.99
CA ALA A 44 7.45 14.69 -28.13
C ALA A 44 8.32 15.96 -28.11
N ASP A 45 8.79 16.42 -26.95
CA ASP A 45 9.75 17.53 -26.84
C ASP A 45 11.19 17.12 -27.22
N ARG A 46 11.40 15.87 -27.66
CA ARG A 46 12.64 15.44 -28.33
C ARG A 46 12.64 15.92 -29.78
N ALA A 47 13.01 17.18 -29.96
CA ALA A 47 13.44 17.81 -31.23
C ALA A 47 12.33 18.28 -32.21
N PRO A 48 12.60 19.36 -32.97
CA PRO A 48 11.66 19.93 -33.94
C PRO A 48 11.57 19.00 -35.16
N GLY A 49 10.62 18.09 -35.14
CA GLY A 49 10.40 17.16 -36.24
C GLY A 49 8.96 16.69 -36.31
N ASN A 50 8.11 17.45 -37.01
CA ASN A 50 6.88 17.06 -37.71
C ASN A 50 6.01 15.91 -37.13
N SER A 51 5.99 15.68 -35.83
CA SER A 51 5.17 14.67 -35.20
C SER A 51 3.83 15.27 -34.77
N THR A 52 2.85 15.21 -35.67
CA THR A 52 1.45 15.54 -35.43
C THR A 52 0.75 14.47 -34.56
N ARG A 53 1.19 14.26 -33.32
CA ARG A 53 0.45 13.42 -32.36
C ARG A 53 -0.31 14.32 -31.37
N GLN A 54 -1.63 14.26 -31.45
CA GLN A 54 -2.58 14.99 -30.60
C GLN A 54 -2.65 14.38 -29.20
N GLY A 55 -2.11 15.09 -28.23
CA GLY A 55 -2.32 14.92 -26.79
C GLY A 55 -1.59 16.08 -26.10
N GLU A 56 -2.29 16.87 -25.28
CA GLU A 56 -1.62 17.92 -24.51
C GLU A 56 -0.71 17.27 -23.45
N PRO A 57 0.53 17.78 -23.28
CA PRO A 57 1.45 17.28 -22.27
C PRO A 57 0.81 17.40 -20.88
N CYS A 58 0.90 16.35 -20.06
CA CYS A 58 0.38 16.38 -18.70
C CYS A 58 1.27 17.25 -17.80
N THR A 59 0.99 18.55 -17.71
CA THR A 59 1.74 19.54 -16.91
C THR A 59 0.97 19.89 -15.63
N ALA A 60 1.57 20.70 -14.76
CA ALA A 60 0.87 21.29 -13.61
C ALA A 60 -0.37 22.12 -14.00
N LEU A 61 -0.46 22.59 -15.25
CA LEU A 61 -1.62 23.33 -15.77
C LEU A 61 -2.77 22.40 -16.16
N THR A 62 -2.46 21.20 -16.67
CA THR A 62 -3.47 20.23 -17.14
C THR A 62 -3.83 19.19 -16.07
N CYS A 63 -2.96 18.98 -15.07
CA CYS A 63 -3.19 18.07 -13.95
C CYS A 63 -3.01 18.81 -12.61
N PRO A 64 -4.10 19.06 -11.87
CA PRO A 64 -4.04 19.72 -10.55
C PRO A 64 -3.22 18.96 -9.51
N SER A 65 -3.03 17.65 -9.70
CA SER A 65 -2.31 16.75 -8.79
C SER A 65 -0.86 16.48 -9.22
N PHE A 66 -0.37 17.17 -10.26
CA PHE A 66 0.90 16.85 -10.90
C PHE A 66 2.09 16.79 -9.93
N GLU A 67 2.23 17.75 -9.02
CA GLU A 67 3.32 17.79 -8.04
C GLU A 67 3.26 16.59 -7.07
N TRP A 68 2.06 16.26 -6.58
CA TRP A 68 1.87 15.11 -5.69
C TRP A 68 2.23 13.80 -6.40
N CYS A 69 1.81 13.66 -7.65
CA CYS A 69 2.11 12.47 -8.43
C CYS A 69 3.60 12.37 -8.79
N LEU A 70 4.25 13.50 -9.11
CA LEU A 70 5.68 13.57 -9.38
C LEU A 70 6.50 13.14 -8.14
N ASP A 71 6.10 13.61 -6.96
CA ASP A 71 6.71 13.24 -5.69
C ASP A 71 6.52 11.76 -5.37
N LEU A 72 5.34 11.19 -5.65
CA LEU A 72 5.06 9.77 -5.44
C LEU A 72 5.94 8.86 -6.32
N VAL A 73 6.11 9.23 -7.59
CA VAL A 73 6.88 8.45 -8.56
C VAL A 73 8.37 8.39 -8.18
N ASP A 74 8.87 9.37 -7.41
CA ASP A 74 10.26 9.44 -6.96
C ASP A 74 11.24 9.16 -8.10
N VAL A 75 11.10 9.92 -9.18
CA VAL A 75 11.94 9.79 -10.38
C VAL A 75 13.44 9.71 -10.08
N PRO A 76 14.03 10.53 -9.16
CA PRO A 76 15.45 10.42 -8.84
C PRO A 76 15.81 9.19 -7.98
N GLY A 77 14.82 8.49 -7.42
CA GLY A 77 14.98 7.33 -6.52
C GLY A 77 15.48 7.69 -5.12
N LEU A 78 15.47 8.98 -4.77
CA LEU A 78 16.02 9.51 -3.52
C LEU A 78 14.96 9.65 -2.42
N CYS A 79 13.68 9.64 -2.80
CA CYS A 79 12.53 9.75 -1.92
C CYS A 79 12.58 10.99 -1.02
N LEU A 80 12.88 12.15 -1.62
CA LEU A 80 12.99 13.42 -0.92
C LEU A 80 11.62 14.06 -0.66
N GLY A 81 10.64 13.81 -1.54
CA GLY A 81 9.28 14.30 -1.41
C GLY A 81 8.52 13.60 -0.27
N SER A 82 7.66 14.36 0.42
CA SER A 82 6.86 13.83 1.54
C SER A 82 5.96 12.67 1.10
N VAL A 83 5.41 12.74 -0.11
CA VAL A 83 4.52 11.70 -0.66
C VAL A 83 5.25 10.37 -0.85
N CYS A 84 6.48 10.39 -1.38
CA CYS A 84 7.27 9.16 -1.47
C CYS A 84 7.63 8.62 -0.07
N GLN A 85 7.96 9.49 0.88
CA GLN A 85 8.28 9.09 2.24
C GLN A 85 7.07 8.43 2.93
N ASP A 86 5.88 9.02 2.76
CA ASP A 86 4.63 8.45 3.25
C ASP A 86 4.32 7.11 2.57
N TYR A 87 4.55 6.98 1.26
CA TYR A 87 4.42 5.69 0.57
C TYR A 87 5.36 4.62 1.17
N ARG A 88 6.65 4.94 1.32
CA ARG A 88 7.63 4.01 1.92
C ARG A 88 7.28 3.66 3.36
N ARG A 89 6.79 4.63 4.13
CA ARG A 89 6.27 4.41 5.48
C ARG A 89 5.09 3.44 5.44
N CYS A 90 4.10 3.69 4.59
CA CYS A 90 2.93 2.82 4.44
C CYS A 90 3.33 1.40 4.06
N VAL A 91 4.28 1.21 3.14
CA VAL A 91 4.79 -0.12 2.75
C VAL A 91 5.48 -0.81 3.93
N ALA A 92 6.30 -0.09 4.71
CA ALA A 92 6.98 -0.65 5.88
C ALA A 92 5.98 -1.08 6.97
N PHE A 93 4.99 -0.24 7.28
CA PHE A 93 3.93 -0.56 8.25
C PHE A 93 3.02 -1.68 7.75
N ALA A 94 2.66 -1.71 6.46
CA ALA A 94 1.90 -2.80 5.86
C ALA A 94 2.65 -4.13 5.95
N THR A 95 3.96 -4.13 5.70
CA THR A 95 4.80 -5.32 5.84
C THR A 95 4.83 -5.82 7.29
N ALA A 96 5.05 -4.91 8.26
CA ALA A 96 5.03 -5.24 9.68
C ALA A 96 3.66 -5.78 10.12
N LEU A 97 2.57 -5.17 9.65
CA LEU A 97 1.20 -5.59 9.89
C LEU A 97 0.96 -7.02 9.39
N ILE A 98 1.37 -7.34 8.16
CA ILE A 98 1.23 -8.70 7.60
C ILE A 98 1.94 -9.71 8.50
N VAL A 99 3.17 -9.43 8.93
CA VAL A 99 3.94 -10.32 9.80
C VAL A 99 3.23 -10.53 11.14
N VAL A 100 2.80 -9.45 11.79
CA VAL A 100 2.18 -9.49 13.12
C VAL A 100 0.82 -10.19 13.10
N VAL A 101 -0.01 -9.90 12.11
CA VAL A 101 -1.32 -10.57 11.94
C VAL A 101 -1.13 -12.05 11.64
N SER A 102 -0.15 -12.41 10.79
CA SER A 102 0.18 -13.81 10.51
C SER A 102 0.59 -14.58 11.77
N LEU A 103 1.38 -13.94 12.64
CA LEU A 103 1.74 -14.51 13.95
C LEU A 103 0.50 -14.66 14.86
N GLY A 104 -0.39 -13.67 14.88
CA GLY A 104 -1.66 -13.75 15.60
C GLY A 104 -2.53 -14.93 15.14
N LEU A 105 -2.65 -15.14 13.83
CA LEU A 105 -3.37 -16.27 13.24
C LEU A 105 -2.69 -17.61 13.55
N ALA A 106 -1.36 -17.68 13.53
CA ALA A 106 -0.64 -18.88 13.91
C ALA A 106 -0.92 -19.26 15.38
N LEU A 107 -1.00 -18.28 16.28
CA LEU A 107 -1.38 -18.51 17.68
C LEU A 107 -2.84 -18.99 17.82
N ASP A 108 -3.76 -18.49 17.00
CA ASP A 108 -5.14 -19.00 16.95
C ASP A 108 -5.17 -20.49 16.52
N PHE A 109 -4.37 -20.89 15.53
CA PHE A 109 -4.27 -22.30 15.13
C PHE A 109 -3.65 -23.18 16.22
N VAL A 110 -2.64 -22.67 16.94
CA VAL A 110 -2.06 -23.38 18.09
C VAL A 110 -3.09 -23.57 19.18
N GLU A 111 -3.87 -22.53 19.49
CA GLU A 111 -4.97 -22.64 20.45
C GLU A 111 -5.99 -23.69 20.01
N LEU A 112 -6.39 -23.67 18.74
CA LEU A 112 -7.31 -24.66 18.18
C LEU A 112 -6.75 -26.09 18.37
N GLY A 113 -5.46 -26.30 18.12
CA GLY A 113 -4.77 -27.56 18.38
C GLY A 113 -4.79 -27.95 19.86
N ILE A 114 -4.53 -27.00 20.78
CA ILE A 114 -4.61 -27.23 22.23
C ILE A 114 -6.04 -27.61 22.63
N LEU A 115 -7.06 -26.96 22.07
CA LEU A 115 -8.47 -27.28 22.33
C LEU A 115 -8.82 -28.73 21.96
N PHE A 116 -8.31 -29.22 20.83
CA PHE A 116 -8.55 -30.59 20.38
C PHE A 116 -7.70 -31.65 21.09
N CYS A 117 -6.42 -31.36 21.37
CA CYS A 117 -5.48 -32.36 21.90
C CYS A 117 -5.33 -32.34 23.42
N LEU A 118 -5.50 -31.19 24.09
CA LEU A 118 -5.15 -30.97 25.49
C LEU A 118 -6.33 -30.35 26.25
N ARG A 119 -7.25 -31.19 26.73
CA ARG A 119 -8.46 -30.74 27.43
C ARG A 119 -8.17 -29.91 28.70
N ALA A 120 -7.16 -30.27 29.49
CA ALA A 120 -6.98 -29.79 30.87
C ALA A 120 -5.82 -28.79 31.09
N VAL A 121 -5.50 -27.92 30.13
CA VAL A 121 -4.41 -26.92 30.29
C VAL A 121 -4.94 -25.48 30.14
N PRO A 122 -5.69 -24.96 31.12
CA PRO A 122 -6.35 -23.64 31.01
C PRO A 122 -5.34 -22.50 30.90
N LYS A 123 -4.19 -22.60 31.57
CA LYS A 123 -3.14 -21.57 31.55
C LYS A 123 -2.57 -21.37 30.14
N ALA A 124 -2.31 -22.46 29.43
CA ALA A 124 -1.79 -22.42 28.07
C ALA A 124 -2.81 -21.79 27.11
N LYS A 125 -4.08 -22.19 27.21
CA LYS A 125 -5.19 -21.62 26.41
C LYS A 125 -5.29 -20.11 26.60
N THR A 126 -5.40 -19.64 27.85
CA THR A 126 -5.50 -18.21 28.15
C THR A 126 -4.28 -17.43 27.67
N SER A 127 -3.06 -17.98 27.82
CA SER A 127 -1.84 -17.32 27.34
C SER A 127 -1.79 -17.19 25.81
N CYS A 128 -2.22 -18.22 25.07
CA CYS A 128 -2.29 -18.19 23.61
C CYS A 128 -3.33 -17.17 23.15
N ASN A 129 -4.51 -17.18 23.75
CA ASN A 129 -5.61 -16.26 23.43
C ASN A 129 -5.23 -14.78 23.68
N MET A 130 -4.59 -14.50 24.82
CA MET A 130 -4.09 -13.17 25.15
C MET A 130 -2.96 -12.73 24.20
N GLY A 131 -2.05 -13.65 23.85
CA GLY A 131 -0.98 -13.40 22.87
C GLY A 131 -1.54 -13.09 21.48
N ALA A 132 -2.49 -13.90 21.01
CA ALA A 132 -3.15 -13.70 19.72
C ALA A 132 -3.92 -12.37 19.68
N ALA A 133 -4.65 -12.03 20.75
CA ALA A 133 -5.32 -10.73 20.89
C ALA A 133 -4.32 -9.57 20.82
N SER A 134 -3.20 -9.67 21.53
CA SER A 134 -2.16 -8.63 21.56
C SER A 134 -1.55 -8.39 20.18
N MET A 135 -1.29 -9.46 19.42
CA MET A 135 -0.79 -9.35 18.04
C MET A 135 -1.83 -8.70 17.11
N LYS A 136 -3.10 -9.09 17.20
CA LYS A 136 -4.18 -8.46 16.41
C LYS A 136 -4.32 -6.97 16.72
N LEU A 137 -4.28 -6.58 18.00
CA LEU A 137 -4.30 -5.17 18.41
C LEU A 137 -3.09 -4.40 17.88
N LEU A 138 -1.89 -5.00 17.95
CA LEU A 138 -0.69 -4.36 17.40
C LEU A 138 -0.79 -4.18 15.88
N GLY A 139 -1.32 -5.17 15.16
CA GLY A 139 -1.61 -5.05 13.72
C GLY A 139 -2.60 -3.92 13.42
N LEU A 140 -3.65 -3.76 14.24
CA LEU A 140 -4.60 -2.65 14.13
C LEU A 140 -3.91 -1.29 14.36
N LEU A 141 -3.03 -1.20 15.36
CA LEU A 141 -2.26 0.01 15.63
C LEU A 141 -1.29 0.35 14.49
N PHE A 142 -0.66 -0.63 13.85
CA PHE A 142 0.16 -0.38 12.66
C PHE A 142 -0.65 0.09 11.46
N CYS A 143 -1.88 -0.41 11.31
CA CYS A 143 -2.78 0.05 10.25
C CYS A 143 -3.15 1.52 10.44
N LEU A 144 -3.55 1.90 11.66
CA LEU A 144 -3.98 3.26 12.01
C LEU A 144 -2.79 4.24 12.07
N GLY A 145 -1.70 3.85 12.75
CA GLY A 145 -0.52 4.69 12.93
C GLY A 145 0.34 4.81 11.68
N GLY A 146 0.27 3.84 10.75
CA GLY A 146 1.01 3.87 9.49
C GLY A 146 0.48 4.91 8.50
N GLY A 147 -0.78 5.31 8.63
CA GLY A 147 -1.45 6.22 7.70
C GLY A 147 -1.84 5.55 6.37
N ILE A 148 -2.03 4.22 6.36
CA ILE A 148 -2.25 3.44 5.13
C ILE A 148 -3.58 3.84 4.47
N MET A 149 -4.60 4.11 5.28
CA MET A 149 -5.93 4.49 4.82
C MET A 149 -5.92 5.89 4.21
N GLU A 150 -5.32 6.85 4.91
CA GLU A 150 -5.17 8.24 4.48
C GLU A 150 -4.35 8.31 3.18
N PHE A 151 -3.30 7.50 3.08
CA PHE A 151 -2.51 7.41 1.86
C PHE A 151 -3.32 6.80 0.70
N ALA A 152 -4.08 5.73 0.94
CA ALA A 152 -4.92 5.12 -0.08
C ALA A 152 -6.03 6.07 -0.58
N GLU A 153 -6.63 6.85 0.33
CA GLU A 153 -7.60 7.89 -0.02
C GLU A 153 -6.96 9.00 -0.86
N ALA A 154 -5.80 9.52 -0.44
CA ALA A 154 -5.06 10.51 -1.21
C ALA A 154 -4.67 9.97 -2.59
N ALA A 155 -4.21 8.72 -2.68
CA ALA A 155 -3.88 8.06 -3.94
C ALA A 155 -5.07 8.00 -4.92
N ILE A 156 -6.27 7.69 -4.41
CA ILE A 156 -7.50 7.64 -5.22
C ILE A 156 -7.94 9.05 -5.62
N GLU A 157 -7.92 10.01 -4.67
CA GLU A 157 -8.32 11.39 -4.91
C GLU A 157 -7.43 12.05 -5.97
N LYS A 158 -6.12 11.82 -5.91
CA LYS A 158 -5.15 12.40 -6.84
C LYS A 158 -5.12 11.67 -8.18
N ALA A 159 -5.71 10.47 -8.26
CA ALA A 159 -5.87 9.66 -9.48
C ALA A 159 -4.56 9.51 -10.28
N CYS A 160 -3.45 9.32 -9.56
CA CYS A 160 -2.12 9.28 -10.16
C CYS A 160 -1.81 7.97 -10.91
N PHE A 161 -2.70 7.00 -10.84
CA PHE A 161 -2.49 5.73 -11.53
C PHE A 161 -3.31 5.64 -12.80
N ASN A 162 -3.01 4.65 -13.62
CA ASN A 162 -3.87 4.27 -14.72
C ASN A 162 -5.17 3.64 -14.20
N GLN A 163 -6.11 3.31 -15.08
CA GLN A 163 -7.40 2.77 -14.65
C GLN A 163 -7.24 1.51 -13.78
N GLU A 164 -6.29 0.63 -14.13
CA GLU A 164 -5.99 -0.59 -13.35
C GLU A 164 -5.39 -0.27 -11.98
N GLY A 165 -4.45 0.69 -11.91
CA GLY A 165 -3.82 1.08 -10.64
C GLY A 165 -4.77 1.87 -9.73
N ASN A 166 -5.65 2.70 -10.28
CA ASN A 166 -6.70 3.38 -9.49
C ASN A 166 -7.71 2.37 -8.96
N TYR A 167 -8.04 1.34 -9.76
CA TYR A 167 -8.84 0.21 -9.27
C TYR A 167 -8.13 -0.54 -8.15
N ALA A 168 -6.83 -0.82 -8.28
CA ALA A 168 -6.04 -1.46 -7.23
C ALA A 168 -5.97 -0.61 -5.95
N ALA A 169 -5.87 0.72 -6.06
CA ALA A 169 -5.91 1.64 -4.92
C ALA A 169 -7.28 1.61 -4.22
N ASP A 170 -8.38 1.60 -4.97
CA ASP A 170 -9.75 1.49 -4.41
C ASP A 170 -9.99 0.14 -3.71
N VAL A 171 -9.52 -0.96 -4.32
CA VAL A 171 -9.53 -2.29 -3.69
C VAL A 171 -8.69 -2.28 -2.41
N THR A 172 -7.53 -1.62 -2.41
CA THR A 172 -6.67 -1.50 -1.24
C THR A 172 -7.35 -0.72 -0.12
N ARG A 173 -8.03 0.39 -0.44
CA ARG A 173 -8.83 1.15 0.52
C ARG A 173 -9.93 0.29 1.15
N SER A 174 -10.74 -0.36 0.31
CA SER A 174 -11.84 -1.22 0.76
C SER A 174 -11.33 -2.40 1.59
N GLY A 175 -10.21 -3.02 1.17
CA GLY A 175 -9.54 -4.09 1.89
C GLY A 175 -9.01 -3.65 3.24
N THR A 176 -8.48 -2.42 3.35
CA THR A 176 -7.99 -1.84 4.61
C THR A 176 -9.14 -1.64 5.61
N TYR A 177 -10.31 -1.17 5.17
CA TYR A 177 -11.50 -1.09 6.02
C TYR A 177 -11.99 -2.47 6.48
N ALA A 178 -12.09 -3.43 5.56
CA ALA A 178 -12.49 -4.78 5.90
C ALA A 178 -11.52 -5.43 6.89
N PHE A 179 -10.21 -5.18 6.72
CA PHE A 179 -9.17 -5.60 7.63
C PHE A 179 -9.35 -4.99 9.03
N LEU A 180 -9.53 -3.66 9.13
CA LEU A 180 -9.72 -2.98 10.42
C LEU A 180 -10.92 -3.53 11.19
N ILE A 181 -12.05 -3.74 10.51
CA ILE A 181 -13.26 -4.28 11.14
C ILE A 181 -13.03 -5.73 11.58
N SER A 182 -12.51 -6.58 10.69
CA SER A 182 -12.33 -8.00 10.98
C SER A 182 -11.30 -8.25 12.09
N VAL A 183 -10.15 -7.57 12.06
CA VAL A 183 -9.12 -7.68 13.10
C VAL A 183 -9.59 -7.06 14.42
N GLY A 184 -10.32 -5.95 14.37
CA GLY A 184 -10.92 -5.35 15.56
C GLY A 184 -11.89 -6.31 16.26
N LEU A 185 -12.82 -6.90 15.51
CA LEU A 185 -13.76 -7.90 16.05
C LEU A 185 -13.04 -9.15 16.57
N ALA A 186 -12.04 -9.65 15.85
CA ALA A 186 -11.26 -10.80 16.27
C ALA A 186 -10.45 -10.53 17.55
N ALA A 187 -9.85 -9.34 17.68
CA ALA A 187 -9.12 -8.94 18.87
C ALA A 187 -10.05 -8.84 20.10
N ILE A 188 -11.21 -8.19 19.93
CA ILE A 188 -12.24 -8.10 20.97
C ILE A 188 -12.71 -9.50 21.38
N GLY A 189 -12.99 -10.38 20.41
CA GLY A 189 -13.38 -11.76 20.65
C GLY A 189 -12.33 -12.53 21.47
N SER A 190 -11.06 -12.50 21.07
CA SER A 190 -9.97 -13.15 21.82
C SER A 190 -9.81 -12.59 23.24
N LEU A 191 -9.97 -11.27 23.43
CA LEU A 191 -9.94 -10.65 24.76
C LEU A 191 -11.11 -11.08 25.65
N PHE A 192 -12.31 -11.22 25.10
CA PHE A 192 -13.48 -11.70 25.85
C PHE A 192 -13.37 -13.18 26.19
N LEU A 193 -12.81 -14.00 25.30
CA LEU A 193 -12.65 -15.43 25.52
C LEU A 193 -11.56 -15.74 26.55
N ALA A 194 -10.47 -14.96 26.61
CA ALA A 194 -9.38 -15.19 27.55
C ALA A 194 -9.80 -15.37 29.03
N PRO A 195 -10.59 -14.47 29.66
CA PRO A 195 -11.05 -14.64 31.03
C PRO A 195 -12.10 -15.76 31.17
N VAL A 196 -12.91 -15.98 30.13
CA VAL A 196 -13.91 -17.06 30.12
C VAL A 196 -13.20 -18.42 30.16
N SER A 197 -12.18 -18.61 29.32
CA SER A 197 -11.34 -19.80 29.31
C SER A 197 -10.57 -19.99 30.61
N ALA A 198 -10.10 -18.90 31.24
CA ALA A 198 -9.40 -18.98 32.52
C ALA A 198 -10.32 -19.45 33.66
N ARG A 199 -11.57 -18.99 33.68
CA ARG A 199 -12.53 -19.25 34.77
C ARG A 199 -13.28 -20.58 34.60
N TRP A 200 -13.71 -20.89 33.38
CA TRP A 200 -14.57 -22.06 33.10
C TRP A 200 -13.88 -23.15 32.27
N GLY A 201 -12.63 -22.96 31.83
CA GLY A 201 -11.94 -23.92 30.96
C GLY A 201 -11.61 -25.27 31.58
N ASN A 202 -11.74 -25.43 32.91
CA ASN A 202 -11.61 -26.72 33.61
C ASN A 202 -12.94 -27.44 33.82
N GLN A 203 -14.07 -26.78 33.52
CA GLN A 203 -15.43 -27.31 33.75
C GLN A 203 -16.10 -27.82 32.46
N LEU A 204 -15.46 -27.60 31.30
CA LEU A 204 -15.88 -28.00 29.96
C LEU A 204 -14.94 -29.07 29.39
#